data_AF-A0A0E2HLI0-F1
#
_entry.id   AF-A0A0E2HLI0-F1
#
_cell.length_a   1.000
_cell.length_b   1.000
_cell.length_c   1.000
_cell.angle_alpha   90.00
_cell.angle_beta   90.00
_cell.angle_gamma   90.00
#
_symmetry.space_group_name_H-M   'P 1'
#
loop_
_entity.id
_entity.type
_entity.pdbx_description
1 polymer ?
#
loop_
_entity_poly.entity_id
_entity_poly.type
_entity_poly.pdbx_seq_one_letter_code
_entity_poly.pdbx_strand_id
1 'polypeptide(L)'
;APVVWIERQENNMHISYKPLWHTLLERDMRKEDLRLAAGMTTNMIANMSKEGKHISMDTLARICETLNCEITDVIELVPDEPASTGGKEHERIETKNNGKRN
;
A
#
# COMPACT_ATOMS: atom_id res chain seq x y z
N ALA A 1 42.62 17.89 10.63
CA ALA A 1 41.25 18.22 10.22
C ALA A 1 40.30 17.30 10.99
N PRO A 2 39.24 17.79 11.64
CA PRO A 2 38.30 16.91 12.32
C PRO A 2 37.51 16.13 11.26
N VAL A 3 37.43 14.82 11.44
CA VAL A 3 36.55 13.94 10.68
C VAL A 3 35.11 14.35 10.97
N VAL A 4 34.42 14.90 9.98
CA VAL A 4 32.98 15.15 10.04
C VAL A 4 32.30 13.79 9.97
N TRP A 5 31.79 13.32 11.10
CA TRP A 5 30.92 12.15 11.13
C TRP A 5 29.61 12.55 10.46
N ILE A 6 29.44 12.16 9.20
CA ILE A 6 28.13 12.16 8.57
C ILE A 6 27.36 11.03 9.25
N GLU A 7 26.60 11.38 10.28
CA GLU A 7 25.66 10.50 10.93
C GLU A 7 24.58 10.15 9.90
N ARG A 8 24.72 8.96 9.31
CA ARG A 8 23.81 8.43 8.32
C ARG A 8 22.51 8.12 9.06
N GLN A 9 21.57 9.06 9.03
CA GLN A 9 20.21 8.85 9.51
C GLN A 9 19.64 7.64 8.76
N GLU A 10 19.46 6.53 9.47
CA GLU A 10 18.70 5.39 8.97
C GLU A 10 17.24 5.82 8.93
N ASN A 11 16.78 6.29 7.77
CA ASN A 11 15.36 6.47 7.50
C ASN A 11 14.71 5.08 7.56
N ASN A 12 14.22 4.71 8.74
CA ASN A 12 13.55 3.44 8.92
C ASN A 12 12.16 3.55 8.28
N MET A 13 12.04 2.97 7.08
CA MET A 13 10.77 2.88 6.34
C MET A 13 10.10 1.56 6.69
N HIS A 14 8.87 1.62 7.17
CA HIS A 14 8.05 0.44 7.43
C HIS A 14 6.94 0.30 6.40
N ILE A 15 6.48 -0.94 6.21
CA ILE A 15 5.33 -1.24 5.37
C ILE A 15 4.07 -1.08 6.23
N SER A 16 3.18 -0.21 5.78
CA SER A 16 1.83 -0.05 6.30
C SER A 16 0.82 -0.76 5.41
N TYR A 17 -0.14 -1.45 6.03
CA TYR A 17 -1.26 -2.12 5.36
C TYR A 17 -2.59 -1.39 5.58
N LYS A 18 -2.54 -0.11 5.98
CA LYS A 18 -3.72 0.76 6.09
C LYS A 18 -4.56 0.81 4.80
N PRO A 19 -4.00 1.00 3.60
CA PRO A 19 -4.80 1.08 2.38
C PRO A 19 -5.57 -0.22 2.10
N LEU A 20 -4.98 -1.40 2.39
CA LEU A 20 -5.67 -2.69 2.26
C LEU A 20 -6.99 -2.74 3.06
N TRP A 21 -7.00 -2.19 4.28
CA TRP A 21 -8.23 -2.16 5.11
C TRP A 21 -9.27 -1.18 4.55
N HIS A 22 -8.85 -0.10 3.91
CA HIS A 22 -9.77 0.79 3.19
C HIS A 22 -10.36 0.12 1.97
N THR A 23 -9.56 -0.54 1.13
CA THR A 23 -10.04 -1.27 -0.04
C THR A 23 -11.03 -2.38 0.33
N LEU A 24 -10.84 -3.04 1.46
CA LEU A 24 -11.80 -4.02 1.99
C LEU A 24 -13.13 -3.37 2.38
N LEU A 25 -13.08 -2.20 3.03
CA LEU A 25 -14.26 -1.46 3.44
C LEU A 25 -15.06 -0.95 2.24
N GLU A 26 -14.38 -0.42 1.22
CA GLU A 26 -15.00 0.03 -0.05
C GLU A 26 -15.73 -1.10 -0.78
N ARG A 27 -15.33 -2.35 -0.55
CA ARG A 27 -15.90 -3.55 -1.19
C ARG A 27 -16.84 -4.34 -0.28
N ASP A 28 -17.13 -3.85 0.91
CA ASP A 28 -17.96 -4.56 1.91
C ASP A 28 -17.45 -6.00 2.21
N MET A 29 -16.12 -6.17 2.23
CA MET A 29 -15.48 -7.46 2.53
C MET A 29 -14.95 -7.50 3.95
N ARG A 30 -15.28 -8.55 4.71
CA ARG A 30 -14.68 -8.77 6.03
C ARG A 30 -13.28 -9.37 5.91
N LYS A 31 -12.51 -9.29 6.99
CA LYS A 31 -11.19 -9.93 7.07
C LYS A 31 -11.27 -11.44 6.86
N GLU A 32 -12.34 -12.07 7.32
CA GLU A 32 -12.62 -13.49 7.10
C GLU A 32 -12.87 -13.79 5.62
N ASP A 33 -13.57 -12.90 4.91
CA ASP A 33 -13.87 -13.09 3.49
C ASP A 33 -12.60 -12.94 2.66
N LEU A 34 -11.73 -11.98 2.99
CA LEU A 34 -10.40 -11.86 2.38
C LEU A 34 -9.57 -13.13 2.61
N ARG A 35 -9.63 -13.70 3.82
CA ARG A 35 -8.90 -14.94 4.15
C ARG A 35 -9.32 -16.08 3.23
N LEU A 36 -10.63 -16.23 3.01
CA LEU A 36 -11.20 -17.28 2.18
C LEU A 36 -10.92 -17.03 0.69
N ALA A 37 -11.10 -15.78 0.23
CA ALA A 37 -10.93 -15.41 -1.16
C ALA A 37 -9.48 -15.49 -1.62
N ALA A 38 -8.53 -15.05 -0.80
CA ALA A 38 -7.10 -15.09 -1.11
C ALA A 38 -6.40 -16.39 -0.66
N GLY A 39 -7.13 -17.33 -0.06
CA GLY A 39 -6.58 -18.59 0.44
C GLY A 39 -5.48 -18.41 1.51
N MET A 40 -5.61 -17.38 2.35
CA MET A 40 -4.60 -17.03 3.35
C MET A 40 -4.82 -17.75 4.68
N THR A 41 -3.73 -17.90 5.44
CA THR A 41 -3.82 -18.37 6.83
C THR A 41 -4.19 -17.22 7.76
N THR A 42 -4.83 -17.52 8.90
CA THR A 42 -5.16 -16.52 9.93
C THR A 42 -3.92 -15.77 10.42
N ASN A 43 -2.75 -16.43 10.46
CA ASN A 43 -1.49 -15.83 10.86
C ASN A 43 -1.03 -14.73 9.88
N MET A 44 -1.27 -14.89 8.57
CA MET A 44 -0.92 -13.86 7.57
C MET A 44 -1.75 -12.59 7.77
N ILE A 45 -3.05 -12.72 8.00
CA ILE A 45 -3.93 -11.57 8.29
C ILE A 45 -3.54 -10.88 9.60
N ALA A 46 -3.26 -11.66 10.65
CA ALA A 46 -2.79 -11.11 11.92
C ALA A 46 -1.43 -10.39 11.77
N ASN A 47 -0.55 -10.88 10.89
CA ASN A 47 0.72 -10.24 10.60
C ASN A 47 0.54 -8.90 9.86
N MET A 48 -0.38 -8.82 8.89
CA MET A 48 -0.72 -7.56 8.20
C MET A 48 -1.42 -6.57 9.12
N SER A 49 -2.14 -7.05 10.13
CA SER A 49 -2.79 -6.19 11.12
C SER A 49 -1.81 -5.56 12.11
N LYS A 50 -0.54 -6.00 12.13
CA LYS A 50 0.54 -5.41 12.93
C LYS A 50 1.45 -4.61 11.99
N GLU A 51 1.74 -3.38 12.37
CA GLU A 51 2.67 -2.53 11.62
C GLU A 51 4.10 -3.13 11.68
N GLY A 52 4.88 -2.95 10.61
CA GLY A 52 6.29 -3.33 10.57
C GLY A 52 6.62 -4.78 10.22
N LYS A 53 5.63 -5.60 9.84
CA LYS A 53 5.89 -6.96 9.34
C LYS A 53 5.98 -7.01 7.82
N HIS A 54 7.05 -7.61 7.32
CA HIS A 54 7.19 -7.93 5.90
C HIS A 54 6.43 -9.22 5.58
N ILE A 55 5.65 -9.18 4.51
CA ILE A 55 5.08 -10.37 3.88
C ILE A 55 5.76 -10.61 2.53
N SER A 56 5.70 -11.85 2.04
CA SER A 56 6.26 -12.20 0.74
C SER A 56 5.49 -11.49 -0.38
N MET A 57 6.22 -11.07 -1.43
CA MET A 57 5.64 -10.48 -2.63
C MET A 57 4.58 -11.38 -3.30
N ASP A 58 4.74 -12.71 -3.20
CA ASP A 58 3.76 -13.69 -3.68
C ASP A 58 2.40 -13.54 -2.98
N THR A 59 2.40 -13.28 -1.65
CA THR A 59 1.17 -13.07 -0.89
C THR A 59 0.50 -11.76 -1.29
N LEU A 60 1.28 -10.71 -1.53
CA LEU A 60 0.78 -9.44 -2.04
C LEU A 60 0.14 -9.59 -3.42
N ALA A 61 0.78 -10.32 -4.32
CA ALA A 61 0.24 -10.60 -5.66
C ALA A 61 -1.11 -11.32 -5.58
N ARG A 62 -1.23 -12.36 -4.75
CA ARG A 62 -2.52 -13.07 -4.54
C ARG A 62 -3.62 -12.16 -4.01
N ILE A 63 -3.30 -11.25 -3.10
CA ILE A 63 -4.25 -10.27 -2.60
C ILE A 63 -4.70 -9.37 -3.74
N CYS A 64 -3.76 -8.83 -4.52
CA CYS A 64 -4.04 -7.96 -5.67
C CYS A 64 -4.90 -8.67 -6.73
N GLU A 65 -4.65 -9.95 -7.00
CA GLU A 65 -5.45 -10.77 -7.92
C GLU A 65 -6.86 -11.02 -7.38
N THR A 66 -6.98 -11.37 -6.11
CA THR A 66 -8.27 -11.64 -5.45
C THR A 66 -9.14 -10.40 -5.42
N LEU A 67 -8.52 -9.27 -5.11
CA LEU A 67 -9.17 -7.98 -4.97
C LEU A 67 -9.22 -7.23 -6.31
N ASN A 68 -8.53 -7.68 -7.36
CA ASN A 68 -8.37 -6.95 -8.63
C ASN A 68 -8.03 -5.46 -8.40
N CYS A 69 -7.01 -5.19 -7.59
CA CYS A 69 -6.51 -3.86 -7.24
C CYS A 69 -5.01 -3.73 -7.47
N GLU A 70 -4.49 -2.50 -7.44
CA GLU A 70 -3.06 -2.25 -7.59
C GLU A 70 -2.33 -2.48 -6.25
N ILE A 71 -1.01 -2.70 -6.33
CA ILE A 71 -0.18 -2.92 -5.14
C ILE A 71 -0.17 -1.69 -4.21
N THR A 72 -0.37 -0.49 -4.76
CA THR A 72 -0.49 0.77 -4.03
C THR A 72 -1.74 0.85 -3.16
N ASP A 73 -2.79 0.09 -3.50
CA ASP A 73 -4.01 0.00 -2.71
C ASP A 73 -3.86 -1.02 -1.57
N VAL A 74 -2.81 -1.85 -1.59
CA VAL A 74 -2.58 -2.90 -0.59
C VAL A 74 -1.52 -2.49 0.42
N ILE A 75 -0.44 -1.85 -0.04
CA ILE A 75 0.69 -1.44 0.79
C ILE A 75 1.07 0.02 0.59
N GLU A 76 1.53 0.63 1.67
CA GLU A 76 2.13 1.96 1.69
C GLU A 76 3.44 1.91 2.45
N LEU A 77 4.46 2.64 1.98
CA LEU A 77 5.74 2.75 2.66
C LEU A 77 5.75 4.04 3.48
N VAL A 78 5.84 3.90 4.80
CA VAL A 78 5.74 5.03 5.74
C VAL A 78 7.06 5.16 6.52
N PRO A 79 7.63 6.37 6.67
CA PRO A 79 8.79 6.61 7.52
C PRO A 79 8.41 6.65 9.01
N ASP A 80 9.32 6.22 9.89
CA ASP A 80 9.04 6.06 11.33
C ASP A 80 8.88 7.34 12.17
N GLU A 81 9.15 8.57 11.68
CA GLU A 81 8.88 9.87 12.38
C GLU A 81 9.17 11.10 11.45
N PRO A 82 8.80 12.37 11.78
CA PRO A 82 7.72 13.03 11.04
C PRO A 82 8.09 14.34 10.33
N ALA A 83 7.27 14.64 9.31
CA ALA A 83 6.97 15.94 8.68
C ALA A 83 7.67 16.33 7.36
N SER A 84 6.76 16.60 6.40
CA SER A 84 6.88 17.46 5.21
C SER A 84 7.17 16.78 3.87
N THR A 85 6.16 16.90 2.99
CA THR A 85 6.20 16.99 1.52
C THR A 85 5.83 15.74 0.71
N GLY A 86 4.65 15.79 0.07
CA GLY A 86 4.57 15.63 -1.39
C GLY A 86 3.94 14.36 -1.98
N GLY A 87 2.64 14.46 -2.30
CA GLY A 87 2.12 14.18 -3.64
C GLY A 87 1.84 12.73 -4.06
N LYS A 88 0.54 12.41 -4.20
CA LYS A 88 0.03 11.90 -5.47
C LYS A 88 -1.24 12.65 -5.82
N GLU A 89 -1.05 13.69 -6.63
CA GLU A 89 -2.10 14.21 -7.49
C GLU A 89 -2.58 13.06 -8.36
N HIS A 90 -3.84 12.64 -8.18
CA HIS A 90 -4.51 11.82 -9.18
C HIS A 90 -4.71 12.73 -10.38
N GLU A 91 -3.77 12.68 -11.33
CA GLU A 91 -3.95 13.33 -12.62
C GLU A 91 -5.17 12.69 -13.27
N ARG A 92 -6.24 13.47 -13.25
CA ARG A 92 -7.52 13.19 -13.87
C ARG A 92 -7.32 13.18 -15.38
N ILE A 93 -7.16 12.00 -15.97
CA ILE A 93 -7.24 11.88 -17.43
C ILE A 93 -8.72 12.00 -17.82
N GLU A 94 -9.22 13.24 -17.94
CA GLU A 94 -10.45 13.52 -18.69
C GLU A 94 -10.15 13.35 -20.18
N THR A 95 -10.38 12.16 -20.74
CA THR A 95 -10.51 12.03 -22.20
C THR A 95 -11.87 12.57 -22.65
N LYS A 96 -11.98 13.90 -22.75
CA LYS A 96 -13.04 14.55 -23.55
C LYS A 96 -12.71 14.33 -25.03
N ASN A 97 -13.23 13.25 -25.60
CA ASN A 97 -13.20 13.07 -27.05
C ASN A 97 -14.28 13.97 -27.66
N ASN A 98 -13.92 15.16 -28.11
CA ASN A 98 -14.75 16.00 -28.97
C ASN A 98 -13.88 16.81 -29.95
N GLY A 99 -13.44 16.16 -31.03
CA GLY A 99 -13.13 16.84 -32.31
C GLY A 99 -14.43 16.87 -33.12
N LYS A 100 -15.13 18.00 -33.26
CA LYS A 100 -14.81 19.21 -34.03
C LYS A 100 -14.63 18.98 -35.54
N ARG A 101 -15.75 19.18 -36.24
CA ARG A 101 -15.94 19.99 -37.46
C ARG A 101 -14.95 19.81 -38.61
N ASN A 102 -15.52 19.32 -39.69
CA ASN A 102 -15.49 19.93 -41.01
C ASN A 102 -16.90 19.85 -41.60
#